data_AF-A0A2M7KK85-F1
#
_entry.id   AF-A0A2M7KK85-F1
#
_cell.length_a   1.000
_cell.length_b   1.000
_cell.length_c   1.000
_cell.angle_alpha   90.00
_cell.angle_beta   90.00
_cell.angle_gamma   90.00
#
_symmetry.space_group_name_H-M   'P 1'
#
loop_
_entity.id
_entity.type
_entity.pdbx_description
1 polymer ?
#
loop_
_entity_poly.entity_id
_entity_poly.type
_entity_poly.pdbx_seq_one_letter_code
_entity_poly.pdbx_strand_id
1 'polypeptide(L)'
;MNCDEFRQHLLDCLGGPFPEPCPLNARTLDTWQADGCRLESVVYESEPGDVVPAHVLVPDGVEGDHPAPGIVCLHQHAGQYHIGKSELAGVAGDPMHHTGKLLAQHGYIVRVAEA
;
A
#
# COMPACT_ATOMS: atom_id res chain seq x y z
N MET A 1 -19.13 17.80 -20.53
CA MET A 1 -18.73 17.35 -19.19
C MET A 1 -17.43 18.06 -18.83
N ASN A 2 -17.47 18.96 -17.85
CA ASN A 2 -16.24 19.55 -17.29
C ASN A 2 -15.58 18.56 -16.31
N CYS A 3 -14.40 18.89 -15.77
CA CYS A 3 -13.67 17.99 -14.86
C CYS A 3 -14.46 17.62 -13.60
N ASP A 4 -15.24 18.55 -13.05
CA ASP A 4 -16.02 18.33 -11.84
C ASP A 4 -17.24 17.44 -12.12
N GLU A 5 -17.93 17.68 -13.23
CA GLU A 5 -19.03 16.83 -13.72
C GLU A 5 -18.54 15.41 -14.01
N PHE A 6 -17.34 15.26 -14.58
CA PHE A 6 -16.76 13.95 -14.85
C PHE A 6 -16.38 13.22 -13.56
N ARG A 7 -15.75 13.91 -12.62
CA ARG A 7 -15.41 13.33 -11.31
C ARG A 7 -16.66 12.85 -10.57
N GLN A 8 -17.72 13.66 -10.54
CA GLN A 8 -18.96 13.29 -9.88
C GLN A 8 -19.60 12.09 -10.58
N HIS A 9 -19.67 12.10 -11.90
CA HIS A 9 -20.26 10.99 -12.64
C HIS A 9 -19.48 9.67 -12.46
N LEU A 10 -18.14 9.73 -12.41
CA LEU A 10 -17.31 8.57 -12.09
C LEU A 10 -17.61 8.04 -10.68
N LEU A 11 -17.72 8.93 -9.69
CA LEU A 11 -18.03 8.55 -8.31
C LEU A 11 -19.40 7.88 -8.22
N ASP A 12 -20.42 8.42 -8.88
CA ASP A 12 -21.76 7.84 -8.93
C ASP A 12 -21.73 6.42 -9.56
N CYS A 13 -20.93 6.22 -10.60
CA CYS A 13 -20.72 4.90 -11.22
C CYS A 13 -20.01 3.90 -10.29
N LEU A 14 -19.17 4.38 -9.38
CA LEU A 14 -18.41 3.57 -8.42
C LEU A 14 -19.19 3.29 -7.11
N GLY A 15 -20.47 3.67 -7.04
CA GLY A 15 -21.32 3.43 -5.87
C GLY A 15 -21.74 4.68 -5.11
N GLY A 16 -21.34 5.87 -5.57
CA GLY A 16 -21.71 7.15 -4.97
C GLY A 16 -20.68 7.63 -3.94
N PRO A 17 -21.08 8.49 -2.98
CA PRO A 17 -20.14 9.12 -2.04
C PRO A 17 -19.37 8.09 -1.21
N PHE A 18 -18.13 8.43 -0.85
CA PHE A 18 -17.33 7.62 0.07
C PHE A 18 -18.04 7.44 1.42
N PRO A 19 -17.83 6.32 2.12
CA PRO A 19 -18.34 6.12 3.46
C PRO A 19 -17.71 7.12 4.45
N GLU A 20 -18.37 7.29 5.61
CA GLU A 20 -17.81 8.09 6.71
C GLU A 20 -16.48 7.50 7.20
N PRO A 21 -15.43 8.32 7.41
CA PRO A 21 -14.15 7.81 7.89
C PRO A 21 -14.25 7.14 9.27
N CYS A 22 -13.49 6.06 9.47
CA CYS A 22 -13.33 5.41 10.77
C CYS A 22 -11.90 5.59 11.32
N PRO A 23 -11.67 5.38 12.63
CA PRO A 23 -10.31 5.26 13.16
C PRO A 23 -9.55 4.15 12.45
N LEU A 24 -8.29 4.41 12.06
CA LEU A 24 -7.50 3.47 11.26
C LEU A 24 -7.16 2.18 12.02
N ASN A 25 -7.10 2.22 13.35
CA ASN A 25 -6.78 1.07 14.21
C ASN A 25 -5.58 0.24 13.70
N ALA A 26 -4.57 0.93 13.14
CA ALA A 26 -3.43 0.29 12.50
C ALA A 26 -2.55 -0.43 13.53
N ARG A 27 -2.12 -1.64 13.19
CA ARG A 27 -1.18 -2.43 14.00
C ARG A 27 -0.16 -3.11 13.11
N THR A 28 1.10 -3.06 13.53
CA THR A 28 2.17 -3.86 12.94
C THR A 28 2.11 -5.26 13.53
N LEU A 29 2.00 -6.26 12.66
CA LEU A 29 1.96 -7.68 13.02
C LEU A 29 3.35 -8.28 13.05
N ASP A 30 4.19 -7.89 12.10
CA ASP A 30 5.56 -8.38 11.97
C ASP A 30 6.43 -7.35 11.27
N THR A 31 7.73 -7.41 11.53
CA THR A 31 8.74 -6.54 10.92
C THR A 31 9.98 -7.36 10.63
N TRP A 32 10.48 -7.28 9.41
CA TRP A 32 11.75 -7.90 9.05
C TRP A 32 12.62 -6.96 8.23
N GLN A 33 13.92 -7.09 8.43
CA GLN A 33 14.90 -6.34 7.66
C GLN A 33 15.03 -6.94 6.26
N ALA A 34 15.08 -6.08 5.25
CA ALA A 34 15.46 -6.39 3.89
C ALA A 34 16.65 -5.49 3.48
N ASP A 35 17.18 -5.72 2.28
CA ASP A 35 18.28 -4.93 1.75
C ASP A 35 17.84 -3.46 1.53
N GLY A 36 18.40 -2.52 2.30
CA GLY A 36 18.16 -1.08 2.21
C GLY A 36 16.82 -0.58 2.75
N CYS A 37 16.00 -1.45 3.33
CA CYS A 37 14.73 -1.09 3.94
C CYS A 37 14.27 -2.17 4.94
N ARG A 38 13.40 -1.80 5.87
CA ARG A 38 12.60 -2.78 6.62
C ARG A 38 11.22 -2.92 5.97
N LEU A 39 10.66 -4.12 6.03
CA LEU A 39 9.29 -4.39 5.63
C LEU A 39 8.46 -4.64 6.89
N GLU A 40 7.37 -3.90 7.03
CA GLU A 40 6.39 -4.04 8.09
C GLU A 40 5.11 -4.67 7.52
N SER A 41 4.71 -5.82 8.05
CA SER A 41 3.39 -6.37 7.81
C SER A 41 2.41 -5.70 8.75
N VAL A 42 1.48 -4.93 8.21
CA VAL A 42 0.51 -4.16 8.98
C VAL A 42 -0.90 -4.59 8.63
N VAL A 43 -1.83 -4.34 9.55
CA VAL A 43 -3.26 -4.35 9.25
C VAL A 43 -3.89 -3.06 9.77
N TYR A 44 -4.97 -2.62 9.14
CA TYR A 44 -5.73 -1.44 9.51
C TYR A 44 -7.21 -1.64 9.21
N GLU A 45 -8.08 -0.80 9.77
CA GLU A 45 -9.51 -0.81 9.48
C GLU A 45 -9.85 0.14 8.33
N SER A 46 -10.49 -0.39 7.27
CA SER A 46 -11.09 0.38 6.17
C SER A 46 -12.48 0.88 6.52
N GLU A 47 -13.21 0.06 7.27
CA GLU A 47 -14.52 0.32 7.86
C GLU A 47 -14.56 -0.26 9.29
N PRO A 48 -15.51 0.13 10.15
CA PRO A 48 -15.60 -0.40 11.50
C PRO A 48 -15.65 -1.93 11.54
N GLY A 49 -14.56 -2.55 12.00
CA GLY A 49 -14.40 -4.00 12.08
C GLY A 49 -13.96 -4.71 10.79
N ASP A 50 -13.76 -3.99 9.69
CA ASP A 50 -13.23 -4.55 8.44
C ASP A 50 -11.73 -4.32 8.33
N VAL A 51 -10.94 -5.39 8.43
CA VAL A 51 -9.49 -5.35 8.60
C VAL A 51 -8.76 -5.68 7.31
N VAL A 52 -7.99 -4.71 6.79
CA VAL A 52 -7.23 -4.81 5.55
C VAL A 52 -5.74 -5.02 5.84
N PRO A 53 -5.11 -6.07 5.26
CA PRO A 53 -3.67 -6.27 5.36
C PRO A 53 -2.89 -5.45 4.32
N ALA A 54 -1.71 -4.96 4.73
CA ALA A 54 -0.77 -4.29 3.85
C ALA A 54 0.67 -4.59 4.25
N HIS A 55 1.59 -4.35 3.30
CA HIS A 55 3.00 -4.20 3.59
C HIS A 55 3.38 -2.72 3.50
N VAL A 56 4.23 -2.28 4.42
CA VAL A 56 4.87 -0.96 4.39
C VAL A 56 6.36 -1.18 4.35
N LEU A 57 7.01 -0.73 3.28
CA LEU A 57 8.46 -0.73 3.16
C LEU A 57 8.97 0.64 3.61
N VAL A 58 9.85 0.65 4.60
CA VAL A 58 10.44 1.85 5.15
C VAL A 58 11.94 1.84 4.88
N PRO A 59 12.49 2.82 4.15
CA PRO A 59 13.93 2.91 3.90
C PRO A 59 14.73 2.95 5.21
N ASP A 60 15.95 2.43 5.18
CA ASP A 60 16.83 2.51 6.35
C ASP A 60 17.12 3.97 6.73
N GLY A 61 17.12 4.26 8.04
CA GLY A 61 17.34 5.61 8.57
C GLY A 61 16.13 6.54 8.51
N VAL A 62 14.99 6.10 7.97
CA VAL A 62 13.72 6.83 8.06
C VAL A 62 13.02 6.51 9.38
N GLU A 63 12.84 7.56 10.17
CA GLU A 63 12.22 7.55 11.50
C GLU A 63 11.27 8.75 11.64
N GLY A 64 10.52 8.84 12.74
CA GLY A 64 9.49 9.86 12.93
C GLY A 64 9.98 11.32 12.86
N ASP A 65 11.25 11.56 13.16
CA ASP A 65 11.92 12.87 13.04
C ASP A 65 12.61 13.11 11.69
N HIS A 66 12.73 12.07 10.86
CA HIS A 66 13.34 12.08 9.53
C HIS A 66 12.38 11.48 8.50
N PRO A 67 11.31 12.21 8.12
CA PRO A 67 10.30 11.68 7.22
C PRO A 67 10.81 11.53 5.79
N ALA A 68 10.25 10.56 5.07
CA ALA A 68 10.45 10.33 3.65
C ALA A 68 9.14 10.43 2.87
N PRO A 69 9.18 10.78 1.57
CA PRO A 69 8.00 10.78 0.71
C PRO A 69 7.34 9.41 0.63
N GLY A 70 5.99 9.39 0.63
CA GLY A 70 5.19 8.17 0.57
C GLY A 70 4.69 7.84 -0.83
N ILE A 71 4.70 6.56 -1.20
CA ILE A 71 4.12 6.04 -2.44
C ILE A 71 3.16 4.89 -2.12
N VAL A 72 2.01 4.87 -2.79
CA VAL A 72 1.11 3.69 -2.80
C VAL A 72 1.34 2.94 -4.11
N CYS A 73 1.72 1.67 -4.02
CA CYS A 73 1.82 0.79 -5.18
C CYS A 73 0.71 -0.24 -5.15
N LEU A 74 -0.01 -0.37 -6.27
CA LEU A 74 -1.11 -1.32 -6.44
C LEU A 74 -0.64 -2.46 -7.35
N HIS A 75 -0.84 -3.70 -6.92
CA HIS A 75 -0.39 -4.86 -7.68
C HIS A 75 -1.40 -5.25 -8.76
N GLN A 76 -0.90 -5.88 -9.82
CA GLN A 76 -1.75 -6.60 -10.77
C GLN A 76 -2.07 -8.00 -10.27
N HIS A 77 -3.02 -8.68 -10.92
CA HIS A 77 -3.19 -10.12 -10.72
C HIS A 77 -2.42 -10.94 -11.75
N ALA A 78 -2.41 -10.56 -13.04
CA ALA A 78 -1.77 -11.31 -14.13
C ALA A 78 -2.07 -12.84 -14.15
N GLY A 79 -3.24 -13.25 -13.65
CA GLY A 79 -3.61 -14.67 -13.46
C GLY A 79 -2.98 -15.36 -12.25
N GLN A 80 -2.16 -14.65 -11.47
CA GLN A 80 -1.41 -15.11 -10.30
C GLN A 80 -1.99 -14.55 -8.99
N TYR A 81 -3.26 -14.84 -8.71
CA TYR A 81 -4.00 -14.32 -7.54
C TYR A 81 -3.38 -14.64 -6.17
N HIS A 82 -2.47 -15.60 -6.10
CA HIS A 82 -1.83 -16.02 -4.84
C HIS A 82 -0.60 -15.18 -4.45
N ILE A 83 -0.10 -14.31 -5.34
CA ILE A 83 1.12 -13.52 -5.08
C ILE A 83 0.75 -12.16 -4.45
N GLY A 84 -0.18 -11.43 -5.08
CA GLY A 84 -0.74 -10.18 -4.56
C GLY A 84 0.32 -9.12 -4.24
N LYS A 85 0.15 -8.45 -3.10
CA LYS A 85 1.07 -7.41 -2.60
C LYS A 85 2.52 -7.89 -2.42
N SER A 86 2.71 -9.20 -2.29
CA SER A 86 4.01 -9.82 -2.02
C SER A 86 4.99 -9.65 -3.18
N GLU A 87 4.49 -9.48 -4.41
CA GLU A 87 5.33 -9.24 -5.59
C GLU A 87 6.00 -7.87 -5.50
N LEU A 88 5.21 -6.81 -5.38
CA LEU A 88 5.73 -5.44 -5.29
C LEU A 88 6.62 -5.22 -4.06
N ALA A 89 6.31 -5.90 -2.95
CA ALA A 89 7.11 -5.86 -1.73
C ALA A 89 8.45 -6.62 -1.83
N GLY A 90 8.66 -7.34 -2.92
CA GLY A 90 9.87 -8.13 -3.15
C GLY A 90 10.00 -9.36 -2.27
N VAL A 91 8.85 -9.93 -1.87
CA VAL A 91 8.75 -11.15 -1.04
C VAL A 91 8.57 -12.39 -1.91
N ALA A 92 7.86 -12.28 -3.04
CA ALA A 92 7.58 -13.39 -3.95
C ALA A 92 7.48 -12.90 -5.42
N GLY A 93 7.19 -13.80 -6.36
CA GLY A 93 6.95 -13.46 -7.76
C GLY A 93 8.20 -13.07 -8.54
N ASP A 94 8.01 -12.34 -9.65
CA ASP A 94 9.10 -11.96 -10.55
C ASP A 94 9.90 -10.77 -9.99
N PRO A 95 11.24 -10.86 -9.84
CA PRO A 95 12.07 -9.74 -9.42
C PRO A 95 11.89 -8.45 -10.25
N MET A 96 11.52 -8.56 -11.53
CA MET A 96 11.20 -7.40 -12.38
C MET A 96 10.03 -6.58 -11.83
N HIS A 97 9.10 -7.22 -11.11
CA HIS A 97 7.92 -6.58 -10.53
C HIS A 97 8.13 -6.13 -9.08
N HIS A 98 9.34 -6.21 -8.51
CA HIS A 98 9.63 -5.79 -7.13
C HIS A 98 9.74 -4.26 -6.99
N THR A 99 8.91 -3.51 -7.71
CA THR A 99 8.99 -2.04 -7.83
C THR A 99 8.86 -1.34 -6.48
N GLY A 100 8.02 -1.86 -5.57
CA GLY A 100 7.85 -1.27 -4.25
C GLY A 100 9.14 -1.36 -3.40
N LYS A 101 9.81 -2.50 -3.46
CA LYS A 101 11.13 -2.69 -2.85
C LYS A 101 12.19 -1.77 -3.46
N LEU A 102 12.24 -1.67 -4.79
CA LEU A 102 13.19 -0.78 -5.46
C LEU A 102 12.95 0.69 -5.07
N LEU A 103 11.71 1.15 -5.01
CA LEU A 103 11.39 2.50 -4.56
C LEU A 103 11.80 2.73 -3.10
N ALA A 104 11.61 1.76 -2.21
CA ALA A 104 12.06 1.86 -0.83
C ALA A 104 13.59 2.01 -0.72
N GLN A 105 14.35 1.24 -1.52
CA GLN A 105 15.81 1.39 -1.60
C GLN A 105 16.25 2.77 -2.13
N HIS A 106 15.36 3.52 -2.78
CA HIS A 106 15.62 4.89 -3.26
C HIS A 106 15.07 5.97 -2.32
N GLY A 107 14.69 5.61 -1.09
CA GLY A 107 14.34 6.57 -0.04
C GLY A 107 12.86 6.95 0.02
N TYR A 108 11.96 6.14 -0.54
CA TYR A 108 10.51 6.33 -0.43
C TYR A 108 9.90 5.37 0.59
N ILE A 109 8.97 5.83 1.42
CA ILE A 109 8.10 4.92 2.17
C ILE A 109 7.07 4.35 1.19
N VAL A 110 6.96 3.04 1.08
CA VAL A 110 6.05 2.41 0.10
C VAL A 110 4.99 1.58 0.80
N ARG A 111 3.72 1.90 0.58
CA ARG A 111 2.59 1.06 0.98
C ARG A 111 2.11 0.21 -0.19
N VAL A 112 2.01 -1.08 0.04
CA VAL A 112 1.49 -2.09 -0.88
C VAL A 112 0.36 -2.82 -0.19
N ALA A 113 -0.87 -2.48 -0.57
CA ALA A 113 -2.09 -3.01 0.03
C ALA A 113 -2.68 -4.12 -0.84
N GLU A 114 -3.33 -5.09 -0.18
CA GLU A 114 -4.38 -5.88 -0.85
C GLU A 114 -5.62 -4.99 -1.00
N ALA A 115 -6.33 -5.11 -2.10
CA ALA A 115 -7.59 -4.40 -2.38
C ALA A 115 -8.74 -5.40 -2.52
#